data_AF-H0ACA6-F1
#
_entry.id   AF-H0ACA6-F1
#
_cell.length_a   1.000
_cell.length_b   1.000
_cell.length_c   1.000
_cell.angle_alpha   90.00
_cell.angle_beta   90.00
_cell.angle_gamma   90.00
#
_symmetry.space_group_name_H-M   'P 1'
#
loop_
_entity.id
_entity.type
_entity.pdbx_description
1 polymer ?
#
loop_
_entity_poly.entity_id
_entity_poly.type
_entity_poly.pdbx_seq_one_letter_code
_entity_poly.pdbx_strand_id
1 'polypeptide(L)'
;MESQNIMGVKVPEIESIEVRRGLIEREYGLSNSSSRVDSTADKYEELLEKIVDAAETQTKIIRLLNEIEKTKRRVNALEHKIIPEMEAGLDKVSQMLEEREREETFRMKKIKEMQEEEA
;
A
#
# COMPACT_ATOMS: atom_id res chain seq x y z
N MET A 1 23.40 0.62 4.51
CA MET A 1 21.94 0.80 4.39
C MET A 1 21.31 -0.57 4.31
N GLU A 2 21.15 -1.24 5.45
CA GLU A 2 20.27 -2.41 5.51
C GLU A 2 18.83 -1.94 5.31
N SER A 3 18.09 -2.63 4.44
CA SER A 3 16.67 -2.35 4.22
C SER A 3 15.86 -3.43 4.91
N GLN A 4 15.10 -3.07 5.93
CA GLN A 4 14.12 -3.99 6.50
C GLN A 4 12.87 -4.01 5.64
N ASN A 5 12.30 -5.21 5.49
CA ASN A 5 11.06 -5.43 4.77
C ASN A 5 9.92 -5.63 5.77
N ILE A 6 9.04 -4.65 5.87
CA ILE A 6 7.85 -4.71 6.74
C ILE A 6 6.63 -4.67 5.81
N MET A 7 5.84 -5.75 5.82
CA MET A 7 4.62 -5.88 4.99
C MET A 7 4.83 -5.63 3.48
N GLY A 8 6.00 -5.98 2.93
CA GLY A 8 6.32 -5.79 1.50
C GLY A 8 6.87 -4.40 1.15
N VAL A 9 6.98 -3.50 2.13
CA VAL A 9 7.57 -2.17 1.97
C VAL A 9 9.02 -2.20 2.45
N LYS A 10 9.96 -1.89 1.55
CA LYS A 10 11.37 -1.68 1.91
C LYS A 10 11.53 -0.35 2.63
N VAL A 11 11.85 -0.42 3.92
CA VAL A 11 12.20 0.75 4.71
C VAL A 11 13.72 0.78 4.90
N PRO A 12 14.40 1.88 4.56
CA PRO A 12 15.81 2.02 4.91
C PRO A 12 15.94 2.13 6.44
N GLU A 13 16.86 1.36 7.01
CA GLU A 13 17.36 1.65 8.36
C GLU A 13 18.56 2.59 8.25
N ILE A 14 18.52 3.64 9.06
CA ILE A 14 19.66 4.54 9.20
C ILE A 14 20.45 4.01 10.39
N GLU A 15 21.63 3.45 10.14
CA GLU A 15 22.60 3.21 11.21
C GLU A 15 22.93 4.56 11.85
N SER A 16 22.73 4.67 13.16
CA SER A 16 23.04 5.87 13.93
C SER A 16 24.50 6.26 13.70
N ILE A 17 24.71 7.31 12.90
CA ILE A 17 26.04 7.93 12.76
C ILE A 17 26.38 8.47 14.15
N GLU A 18 27.52 8.11 14.73
CA GLU A 18 27.95 8.64 16.02
C GLU A 18 27.89 10.18 15.98
N VAL A 19 26.88 10.75 16.63
CA VAL A 19 26.66 12.21 16.67
C VAL A 19 27.59 12.86 17.70
N ARG A 20 28.11 12.07 18.65
CA ARG A 20 29.02 12.52 19.69
C ARG A 20 30.42 12.69 19.12
N ARG A 21 30.86 13.93 19.02
CA ARG A 21 32.22 14.27 18.60
C ARG A 21 33.12 14.38 19.82
N GLY A 22 34.35 13.91 19.71
CA GLY A 22 35.34 14.11 20.76
C GLY A 22 35.60 15.60 21.00
N LEU A 23 36.02 15.98 22.21
CA LEU A 23 36.34 17.38 22.56
C LEU A 23 37.31 18.08 21.59
N ILE A 24 38.16 17.31 20.91
CA ILE A 24 39.13 17.79 19.90
C ILE A 24 38.49 17.93 18.51
N GLU A 25 37.46 17.13 18.21
CA GLU A 25 36.70 17.18 16.95
C GLU A 25 35.63 18.27 16.97
N ARG A 26 35.34 18.81 18.15
CA ARG A 26 34.52 20.01 18.30
C ARG A 26 35.35 21.20 17.82
N GLU A 27 35.13 21.63 16.59
CA GLU A 27 35.89 22.67 15.85
C GLU A 27 35.80 24.10 16.48
N TYR A 28 35.47 24.23 17.76
CA TYR A 28 35.49 25.50 18.48
C TYR A 28 36.76 25.64 19.34
N GLY A 29 37.29 26.86 19.46
CA GLY A 29 38.54 27.13 20.17
C GLY A 29 38.44 26.86 21.68
N LEU A 30 39.15 25.83 22.14
CA LEU A 30 39.23 25.43 23.56
C LEU A 30 39.71 26.58 24.48
N SER A 31 40.53 27.50 23.95
CA SER A 31 41.12 28.61 24.70
C SER A 31 40.14 29.73 25.10
N ASN A 32 39.02 29.87 24.36
CA ASN A 32 38.02 30.93 24.59
C ASN A 32 36.63 30.35 24.93
N SER A 33 36.51 29.03 25.08
CA SER A 33 35.25 28.37 25.40
C SER A 33 34.97 28.40 26.90
N SER A 34 33.72 28.72 27.27
CA SER A 34 33.24 28.60 28.64
C SER A 34 32.67 27.20 28.88
N SER A 35 32.74 26.69 30.11
CA SER A 35 32.10 25.42 30.52
C SER A 35 30.61 25.34 30.17
N ARG A 36 29.94 26.50 30.07
CA ARG A 36 28.55 26.59 29.61
C ARG A 36 28.38 26.19 28.14
N VAL A 37 29.33 26.53 27.28
CA VAL A 37 29.31 26.20 25.84
C VAL A 37 29.48 24.70 25.66
N ASP A 38 30.41 24.07 26.39
CA ASP A 38 30.63 22.64 26.34
C ASP A 38 29.40 21.83 26.79
N SER A 39 28.82 22.19 27.95
CA SER A 39 27.58 21.56 28.43
C SER A 39 26.36 21.77 27.51
N THR A 40 26.39 22.84 26.71
CA THR A 40 25.34 23.10 25.71
C THR A 40 25.57 22.25 24.47
N ALA A 41 26.82 22.11 24.01
CA ALA A 41 27.20 21.24 22.91
C ALA A 41 26.82 19.77 23.21
N ASP A 42 27.12 19.27 24.41
CA ASP A 42 26.72 17.91 24.83
C ASP A 42 25.22 17.68 24.71
N LYS A 43 24.41 18.62 25.21
CA LYS A 43 22.94 18.53 25.17
C LYS A 43 22.39 18.63 23.75
N TYR A 44 23.05 19.40 22.88
CA TYR A 44 22.68 19.49 21.47
C TYR A 44 22.99 18.21 20.71
N GLU A 45 24.12 17.56 21.00
CA GLU A 45 24.47 16.26 20.42
C GLU A 45 23.46 15.18 20.85
N GLU A 46 23.06 15.15 22.14
CA GLU A 46 22.00 14.24 22.63
C GLU A 46 20.63 14.53 21.97
N LEU A 47 20.30 15.81 21.78
CA LEU A 47 19.06 16.19 21.10
C LEU A 47 19.07 15.76 19.62
N LEU A 48 20.20 15.95 18.93
CA LEU A 48 20.35 15.55 17.53
C LEU A 48 20.17 14.03 17.36
N GLU A 49 20.74 13.23 18.25
CA GLU A 49 20.55 11.77 18.27
C GLU A 49 19.07 11.41 18.34
N LYS A 50 18.32 12.02 19.28
CA LYS A 50 16.86 11.80 19.40
C LYS A 50 16.05 12.28 18.20
N ILE A 51 16.46 13.37 17.55
CA ILE A 51 15.80 13.88 16.34
C ILE A 51 16.00 12.92 15.17
N VAL A 52 17.19 12.34 15.03
CA VAL A 52 17.48 11.35 13.98
C VAL A 52 16.60 10.10 14.17
N ASP A 53 16.49 9.58 15.39
CA ASP A 53 15.63 8.43 15.71
C ASP A 53 14.15 8.71 15.43
N ALA A 54 13.68 9.91 15.82
CA ALA A 54 12.32 10.36 15.55
C ALA A 54 12.05 10.49 14.05
N ALA A 55 12.99 11.06 13.29
CA ALA A 55 12.88 11.21 11.84
C ALA A 55 12.85 9.85 11.12
N GLU A 56 13.61 8.86 11.60
CA GLU A 56 13.59 7.50 11.08
C GLU A 56 12.20 6.86 11.27
N THR A 57 11.68 6.93 12.51
CA THR A 57 10.34 6.40 12.86
C THR A 57 9.24 7.12 12.08
N GLN A 58 9.33 8.44 11.94
CA GLN A 58 8.37 9.22 11.16
C GLN A 58 8.39 8.82 9.68
N THR A 59 9.58 8.62 9.10
CA THR A 59 9.73 8.17 7.71
C THR A 59 9.16 6.76 7.51
N LYS A 60 9.38 5.86 8.47
CA LYS A 60 8.77 4.51 8.51
C LYS A 60 7.24 4.62 8.44
N ILE A 61 6.63 5.45 9.29
CA ILE A 61 5.18 5.63 9.35
C ILE A 61 4.61 6.19 8.04
N ILE A 62 5.22 7.24 7.47
CA ILE A 62 4.74 7.86 6.22
C ILE A 62 4.76 6.84 5.06
N ARG A 63 5.81 6.03 4.96
CA ARG A 63 5.90 4.99 3.91
C ARG A 63 4.81 3.92 4.07
N LEU A 64 4.58 3.45 5.29
CA LEU A 64 3.52 2.47 5.56
C LEU A 64 2.13 3.04 5.25
N LEU A 65 1.86 4.28 5.65
CA LEU A 65 0.58 4.95 5.36
C LEU A 65 0.29 5.03 3.86
N ASN A 66 1.30 5.37 3.05
CA ASN A 66 1.15 5.41 1.59
C ASN A 66 0.77 4.04 1.00
N GLU A 67 1.33 2.95 1.54
CA GLU A 67 1.01 1.60 1.04
C GLU A 67 -0.37 1.12 1.51
N ILE A 68 -0.75 1.46 2.74
CA ILE A 68 -2.10 1.24 3.26
C ILE A 68 -3.13 1.97 2.40
N GLU A 69 -2.87 3.22 2.03
CA GLU A 69 -3.79 3.99 1.20
C GLU A 69 -3.95 3.38 -0.20
N LYS A 70 -2.86 2.95 -0.84
CA LYS A 70 -2.92 2.21 -2.11
C LYS A 70 -3.75 0.93 -1.98
N THR A 71 -3.55 0.19 -0.90
CA THR A 71 -4.26 -1.07 -0.65
C THR A 71 -5.74 -0.81 -0.44
N LYS A 72 -6.09 0.21 0.36
CA LYS A 72 -7.48 0.65 0.58
C LYS A 72 -8.16 1.05 -0.72
N ARG A 73 -7.48 1.82 -1.59
CA ARG A 73 -8.03 2.21 -2.90
C ARG A 73 -8.29 0.99 -3.80
N ARG A 74 -7.40 -0.02 -3.77
CA ARG A 74 -7.59 -1.27 -4.52
C ARG A 74 -8.79 -2.07 -4.00
N VAL A 75 -8.92 -2.22 -2.69
CA VAL A 75 -10.08 -2.91 -2.08
C VAL A 75 -11.38 -2.21 -2.46
N ASN A 76 -11.43 -0.88 -2.36
CA ASN A 76 -12.61 -0.09 -2.73
C ASN A 76 -12.99 -0.24 -4.21
N ALA A 77 -12.00 -0.30 -5.11
CA ALA A 77 -12.25 -0.55 -6.53
C ALA A 77 -12.77 -1.96 -6.80
N LEU A 78 -12.31 -2.95 -6.04
CA LEU A 78 -12.82 -4.32 -6.14
C LEU A 78 -14.26 -4.40 -5.67
N GLU A 79 -14.55 -3.92 -4.46
CA GLU A 79 -15.86 -4.02 -3.82
C GLU A 79 -16.96 -3.25 -4.55
N HIS A 80 -16.67 -2.03 -5.01
CA HIS A 80 -17.71 -1.14 -5.53
C HIS A 80 -17.76 -1.03 -7.04
N LYS A 81 -16.80 -1.61 -7.77
CA LYS A 81 -16.76 -1.56 -9.23
C LYS A 81 -16.59 -2.93 -9.86
N ILE A 82 -15.48 -3.60 -9.58
CA ILE A 82 -15.12 -4.83 -10.30
C ILE A 82 -16.08 -5.98 -9.94
N ILE A 83 -16.35 -6.22 -8.66
CA ILE A 83 -17.26 -7.30 -8.24
C ILE A 83 -18.67 -7.09 -8.81
N PRO A 84 -19.32 -5.91 -8.65
CA PRO A 84 -20.63 -5.67 -9.24
C PRO A 84 -20.66 -5.81 -10.78
N GLU A 85 -19.62 -5.33 -11.48
CA GLU A 85 -19.52 -5.49 -12.95
C GLU A 85 -19.43 -6.96 -13.37
N MET A 86 -18.70 -7.78 -12.62
CA MET A 86 -18.56 -9.21 -12.88
C MET A 86 -19.87 -9.96 -12.60
N GLU A 87 -20.56 -9.65 -11.52
CA GLU A 87 -21.88 -10.23 -11.18
C GLU A 87 -22.92 -9.88 -12.24
N ALA A 88 -23.01 -8.60 -12.65
CA ALA A 88 -23.90 -8.19 -13.73
C ALA A 88 -23.56 -8.87 -15.07
N GLY A 89 -22.27 -9.10 -15.32
CA GLY A 89 -21.81 -9.86 -16.49
C GLY A 89 -22.28 -11.32 -16.46
N LEU A 90 -22.19 -11.98 -15.30
CA LEU A 90 -22.68 -13.35 -15.09
C LEU A 90 -24.19 -13.43 -15.34
N ASP A 91 -24.98 -12.53 -14.76
CA ASP A 91 -26.44 -12.51 -14.93
C ASP A 91 -26.83 -12.35 -16.40
N LYS A 92 -26.12 -11.48 -17.13
CA LYS A 92 -26.36 -11.28 -18.56
C LYS A 92 -26.08 -12.53 -19.39
N VAL A 93 -24.99 -13.24 -19.09
CA VAL A 93 -24.66 -14.50 -19.78
C VAL A 93 -25.70 -15.56 -19.47
N SER A 94 -26.11 -15.70 -18.21
CA SER A 94 -27.14 -16.66 -17.79
C SER A 94 -28.48 -16.40 -18.50
N GLN A 95 -28.93 -15.14 -18.55
CA GLN A 95 -30.15 -14.76 -19.26
C GLN A 95 -30.08 -15.06 -20.77
N MET A 96 -28.92 -14.82 -21.40
CA MET A 96 -28.74 -15.14 -22.83
C MET A 96 -28.78 -16.65 -23.08
N LEU A 97 -28.24 -17.47 -22.18
CA LEU A 97 -28.29 -18.93 -22.29
C LEU A 97 -29.73 -19.45 -22.12
N GLU A 98 -30.46 -18.97 -21.11
CA GLU A 98 -31.87 -19.32 -20.91
C GLU A 98 -32.74 -18.96 -22.11
N GLU A 99 -32.54 -17.78 -22.68
CA GLU A 99 -33.31 -17.35 -23.85
C GLU A 99 -33.01 -18.22 -25.07
N ARG A 100 -31.74 -18.60 -25.25
CA ARG A 100 -31.33 -19.50 -26.32
C ARG A 100 -31.96 -20.90 -26.17
N GLU A 101 -32.01 -21.44 -24.95
CA GLU A 101 -32.69 -22.71 -24.67
C GLU A 101 -34.20 -22.63 -24.92
N ARG A 102 -34.84 -21.50 -24.59
CA ARG A 102 -36.25 -21.24 -24.90
C ARG A 102 -36.50 -21.22 -26.41
N GLU A 103 -35.68 -20.52 -27.18
CA GLU A 103 -35.77 -20.47 -28.64
C GLU A 103 -35.61 -21.86 -29.28
N GLU A 104 -34.64 -22.66 -28.81
CA GLU A 104 -34.44 -24.02 -29.28
C GLU A 104 -35.64 -24.92 -28.98
N THR A 105 -36.21 -24.81 -27.77
CA THR A 105 -37.41 -25.56 -27.39
C THR A 105 -38.60 -25.21 -28.29
N PHE A 106 -38.82 -23.92 -28.56
CA PHE A 106 -39.89 -23.48 -29.46
C PHE A 106 -39.68 -23.98 -30.90
N ARG A 107 -38.43 -23.92 -31.40
CA ARG A 107 -38.08 -24.46 -32.73
C ARG A 107 -38.38 -25.95 -32.83
N MET A 108 -38.00 -26.74 -31.82
CA MET A 108 -38.28 -28.18 -31.78
C MET A 108 -39.77 -28.50 -31.74
N LYS A 109 -40.56 -27.74 -30.95
CA LYS A 109 -42.03 -27.89 -30.92
C LYS A 109 -42.65 -27.65 -32.30
N LYS A 110 -42.26 -26.58 -32.97
CA LYS A 110 -42.81 -26.22 -34.29
C LYS A 110 -42.48 -27.27 -35.36
N ILE A 111 -41.26 -27.81 -35.34
CA ILE A 111 -40.88 -28.91 -36.24
C ILE A 111 -41.76 -30.14 -35.99
N LYS A 112 -42.04 -30.46 -34.73
CA LYS A 112 -42.91 -31.59 -34.38
C LYS A 112 -44.36 -31.38 -34.84
N GLU A 113 -44.92 -30.18 -34.64
CA GLU A 113 -46.27 -29.84 -35.12
C GLU A 113 -46.39 -29.99 -36.65
N MET A 114 -45.39 -29.52 -37.40
CA MET A 114 -45.38 -29.69 -38.86
C MET A 114 -45.34 -31.16 -39.28
N GLN A 115 -44.59 -32.00 -38.56
CA GLN A 115 -44.53 -33.44 -38.82
C GLN A 115 -45.85 -34.17 -38.50
N GLU A 116 -46.62 -33.68 -37.52
CA GLU A 116 -47.94 -34.24 -37.18
C GLU A 116 -49.03 -33.80 -38.16
N GLU A 117 -48.93 -32.61 -38.78
CA GLU A 117 -49.86 -32.15 -39.83
C GLU A 117 -49.65 -32.83 -41.21
N GLU A 118 -48.42 -33.25 -41.52
CA GLU A 118 -48.11 -33.95 -42.77
C GLU A 118 -48.42 -35.47 -42.74
N ALA A 119 -48.75 -36.03 -41.57
CA ALA A 119 -49.05 -37.44 -41.34
C ALA A 119 -50.56 -37.74 -41.34
#